data_AF-N9N1K3-F1
#
_entry.id   AF-N9N1K3-F1
#
_cell.length_a   1.000
_cell.length_b   1.000
_cell.length_c   1.000
_cell.angle_alpha   90.00
_cell.angle_beta   90.00
_cell.angle_gamma   90.00
#
_symmetry.space_group_name_H-M   'P 1'
#
loop_
_entity.id
_entity.type
_entity.pdbx_description
1 polymer ?
#
loop_
_entity_poly.entity_id
_entity_poly.type
_entity_poly.pdbx_seq_one_letter_code
_entity_poly.pdbx_strand_id
1 'polypeptide(L)'
;MKTDPIITKTKFRLMLISSLLFATLSTISDAYDETSISINEALSINPQNWELVIIYILLIGFFAVLIGLFRFKEWARKLYIYGFFPVLLIYLLPSFSWSFMQGIGAIFYELGNIISTLIWGILVVPSLYQPLFQKNVK
;
A
#
# COMPACT_ATOMS: atom_id res chain seq x y z
N MET A 1 -0.36 31.12 12.80
CA MET A 1 -0.02 29.78 13.33
C MET A 1 1.29 29.35 12.70
N LYS A 2 2.27 28.85 13.47
CA LYS A 2 3.55 28.35 12.94
C LYS A 2 3.26 27.20 11.96
N THR A 3 3.60 27.42 10.70
CA THR A 3 3.46 26.44 9.60
C THR A 3 4.68 25.50 9.60
N ASP A 4 5.00 24.93 10.76
CA ASP A 4 6.06 23.93 10.82
C ASP A 4 5.44 22.58 10.43
N PRO A 5 6.06 21.83 9.50
CA PRO A 5 5.52 20.55 9.10
C PRO A 5 5.57 19.58 10.28
N ILE A 6 4.41 19.03 10.68
CA ILE A 6 4.29 18.09 11.82
C ILE A 6 5.19 16.85 11.65
N ILE A 7 5.48 16.46 10.40
CA ILE A 7 6.39 15.38 10.05
C ILE A 7 7.42 15.90 9.05
N THR A 8 8.67 15.45 9.16
CA THR A 8 9.72 15.81 8.18
C THR A 8 9.67 14.88 6.96
N LYS A 9 10.21 15.33 5.82
CA LYS A 9 10.32 14.52 4.59
C LYS A 9 11.00 13.17 4.85
N THR A 10 12.01 13.14 5.72
CA THR A 10 12.73 11.93 6.10
C THR A 10 11.83 10.95 6.84
N LYS A 11 11.06 11.43 7.84
CA LYS A 11 10.11 10.61 8.59
C LYS A 11 9.03 10.01 7.68
N PHE A 12 8.49 10.80 6.74
CA PHE A 12 7.53 10.30 5.76
C PHE A 12 8.11 9.17 4.90
N ARG A 13 9.33 9.34 4.38
CA ARG A 13 10.02 8.29 3.60
C ARG A 13 10.26 7.04 4.43
N LEU A 14 10.67 7.19 5.69
CA LEU A 14 10.86 6.08 6.62
C LEU A 14 9.56 5.31 6.85
N MET A 15 8.46 6.02 7.12
CA MET A 15 7.14 5.38 7.27
C MET A 15 6.76 4.61 6.00
N LEU A 16 6.96 5.19 4.82
CA LEU A 16 6.64 4.54 3.55
C LEU A 16 7.51 3.29 3.30
N ILE A 17 8.80 3.35 3.63
CA ILE A 17 9.71 2.20 3.58
C ILE A 17 9.28 1.14 4.58
N SER A 18 8.91 1.51 5.80
CA SER A 18 8.44 0.58 6.82
C SER A 18 7.16 -0.12 6.39
N SER A 19 6.18 0.59 5.82
CA SER A 19 4.96 -0.06 5.31
C SER A 19 5.26 -1.08 4.20
N LEU A 20 6.22 -0.78 3.31
CA LEU A 20 6.65 -1.72 2.28
C LEU A 20 7.35 -2.94 2.89
N LEU A 21 8.23 -2.72 3.86
CA LEU A 21 8.95 -3.80 4.53
C LEU A 21 7.98 -4.77 5.21
N PHE A 22 7.00 -4.25 5.95
CA PHE A 22 5.98 -5.08 6.58
C PHE A 22 5.10 -5.81 5.57
N ALA A 23 4.71 -5.15 4.47
CA ALA A 23 4.00 -5.83 3.38
C ALA A 23 4.84 -6.97 2.79
N THR A 24 6.14 -6.78 2.57
CA THR A 24 7.02 -7.86 2.05
C THR A 24 7.18 -9.00 3.05
N LEU A 25 7.34 -8.70 4.34
CA LEU A 25 7.43 -9.72 5.39
C LEU A 25 6.13 -10.52 5.52
N SER A 26 4.97 -9.86 5.37
CA SER A 26 3.67 -10.54 5.26
C SER A 26 3.68 -11.53 4.10
N THR A 27 3.98 -11.06 2.89
CA THR A 27 3.96 -11.92 1.69
C THR A 27 4.93 -13.11 1.77
N ILE A 28 6.10 -12.91 2.39
CA ILE A 28 7.05 -14.01 2.61
C ILE A 28 6.47 -15.01 3.62
N SER A 29 5.89 -14.52 4.71
CA SER A 29 5.27 -15.38 5.73
C SER A 29 4.13 -16.20 5.15
N ASP A 30 3.28 -15.58 4.31
CA ASP A 30 2.16 -16.25 3.66
C ASP A 30 2.64 -17.30 2.64
N ALA A 31 3.79 -17.09 1.97
CA ALA A 31 4.33 -18.06 1.03
C ALA A 31 4.82 -19.37 1.68
N TYR A 32 5.12 -19.35 2.98
CA TYR A 32 5.55 -20.54 3.74
C TYR A 32 4.42 -21.15 4.58
N ASP A 33 3.23 -20.58 4.56
CA ASP A 33 2.09 -21.09 5.28
C ASP A 33 1.41 -22.24 4.51
N GLU A 34 1.23 -23.39 5.18
CA GLU A 34 0.70 -24.63 4.59
C GLU A 34 -0.70 -24.43 4.01
N THR A 35 -1.51 -23.63 4.69
CA THR A 35 -2.88 -23.33 4.26
C THR A 35 -2.85 -22.53 2.95
N SER A 36 -1.97 -21.54 2.85
CA SER A 36 -1.76 -20.74 1.64
C SER A 36 -1.25 -21.58 0.46
N ILE A 37 -0.37 -22.56 0.71
CA ILE A 37 0.12 -23.51 -0.30
C ILE A 37 -1.04 -24.35 -0.85
N SER A 38 -1.84 -24.97 0.03
CA SER A 38 -2.96 -25.84 -0.38
C SER A 38 -4.01 -25.12 -1.23
N ILE A 39 -4.17 -23.83 -1.02
CA ILE A 39 -5.14 -23.01 -1.75
C ILE A 39 -4.59 -22.54 -3.08
N ASN A 40 -3.29 -22.24 -3.14
CA ASN A 40 -2.65 -21.97 -4.42
C ASN A 40 -2.72 -23.20 -5.34
N GLU A 41 -2.58 -24.41 -4.77
CA GLU A 41 -2.82 -25.67 -5.49
C GLU A 41 -4.28 -25.78 -5.96
N ALA A 42 -5.27 -25.46 -5.11
CA ALA A 42 -6.69 -25.48 -5.49
C ALA A 42 -7.04 -24.46 -6.61
N LEU A 43 -6.47 -23.25 -6.55
CA LEU A 43 -6.65 -22.21 -7.55
C LEU A 43 -5.96 -22.54 -8.88
N SER A 44 -4.90 -23.35 -8.85
CA SER A 44 -4.19 -23.79 -10.07
C SER A 44 -5.00 -24.73 -10.96
N ILE A 45 -6.06 -25.36 -10.42
CA ILE A 45 -6.93 -26.28 -11.17
C ILE A 45 -7.81 -25.53 -12.18
N ASN A 46 -8.27 -24.32 -11.85
CA ASN A 46 -9.05 -23.45 -12.73
C ASN A 46 -8.42 -22.05 -12.76
N PRO A 47 -7.33 -21.85 -13.52
CA PRO A 47 -6.56 -20.62 -13.47
C PRO A 47 -7.39 -19.43 -13.98
N GLN A 48 -7.63 -18.46 -13.08
CA GLN A 48 -8.29 -17.20 -13.40
C GLN A 48 -7.28 -16.23 -14.06
N ASN A 49 -6.85 -16.56 -15.28
CA ASN A 49 -5.82 -15.80 -16.01
C ASN A 49 -6.15 -14.30 -16.20
N TRP A 50 -7.44 -13.94 -16.20
CA TRP A 50 -7.89 -12.55 -16.29
C TRP A 50 -7.57 -11.76 -15.01
N GLU A 51 -7.55 -12.40 -13.84
CA GLU A 51 -7.17 -11.78 -12.57
C GLU A 51 -5.68 -11.45 -12.57
N LEU A 52 -4.83 -12.32 -13.14
CA LEU A 52 -3.40 -12.06 -13.29
C LEU A 52 -3.14 -10.79 -14.10
N VAL A 53 -3.87 -10.58 -15.20
CA VAL A 53 -3.75 -9.36 -16.01
C VAL A 53 -4.10 -8.12 -15.19
N ILE A 54 -5.19 -8.17 -14.41
CA ILE A 54 -5.60 -7.07 -13.52
C ILE A 54 -4.50 -6.81 -12.48
N ILE A 55 -3.98 -7.85 -11.84
CA ILE A 55 -2.90 -7.76 -10.85
C ILE A 55 -1.65 -7.09 -11.44
N TYR A 56 -1.22 -7.49 -12.64
CA TYR A 56 -0.04 -6.90 -13.28
C TYR A 56 -0.22 -5.40 -13.58
N ILE A 57 -1.37 -5.00 -14.11
CA ILE A 57 -1.68 -3.58 -14.37
C ILE A 57 -1.64 -2.78 -13.07
N LEU A 58 -2.21 -3.33 -12.01
CA LEU A 58 -2.24 -2.69 -10.69
C LEU A 58 -0.85 -2.61 -10.08
N LEU A 59 -0.02 -3.64 -10.24
CA LEU A 59 1.37 -3.65 -9.79
C LEU A 59 2.17 -2.51 -10.44
N ILE A 60 2.01 -2.32 -11.76
CA ILE A 60 2.63 -1.21 -12.49
C ILE A 60 2.14 0.14 -11.95
N GLY A 61 0.83 0.28 -11.76
CA GLY A 61 0.23 1.50 -11.17
C GLY A 61 0.75 1.78 -9.76
N PHE A 62 0.87 0.75 -8.93
CA PHE A 62 1.41 0.83 -7.58
C PHE A 62 2.85 1.35 -7.59
N PHE A 63 3.74 0.77 -8.41
CA PHE A 63 5.12 1.25 -8.52
C PHE A 63 5.21 2.70 -9.02
N ALA A 64 4.37 3.09 -9.98
CA ALA A 64 4.32 4.46 -10.46
C ALA A 64 3.93 5.44 -9.33
N VAL A 65 2.89 5.12 -8.55
CA VAL A 65 2.46 5.91 -7.39
C VAL A 65 3.55 5.94 -6.32
N LEU A 66 4.19 4.80 -6.03
CA LEU A 66 5.28 4.69 -5.06
C LEU A 66 6.44 5.64 -5.37
N ILE A 67 6.93 5.60 -6.62
CA ILE A 67 7.99 6.49 -7.10
C ILE A 67 7.56 7.95 -6.99
N GLY A 68 6.31 8.24 -7.35
CA GLY A 68 5.72 9.56 -7.23
C GLY A 68 5.67 10.07 -5.78
N LEU A 69 5.33 9.20 -4.82
CA LEU A 69 5.31 9.50 -3.38
C LEU A 69 6.71 9.75 -2.82
N PHE A 70 7.72 8.95 -3.19
CA PHE A 70 9.12 9.19 -2.81
C PHE A 70 9.67 10.53 -3.33
N ARG A 71 9.20 10.94 -4.50
CA ARG A 71 9.52 12.23 -5.14
C ARG A 71 8.59 13.36 -4.71
N PHE A 72 7.67 13.10 -3.77
CA PHE A 72 6.74 14.08 -3.22
C PHE A 72 5.90 14.79 -4.30
N LYS A 73 5.48 14.06 -5.35
CA LYS A 73 4.69 14.61 -6.45
C LYS A 73 3.19 14.67 -6.10
N GLU A 74 2.54 15.77 -6.47
CA GLU A 74 1.13 15.98 -6.14
C GLU A 74 0.17 14.99 -6.82
N TRP A 75 0.45 14.58 -8.06
CA TRP A 75 -0.38 13.62 -8.78
C TRP A 75 -0.38 12.24 -8.10
N ALA A 76 0.76 11.83 -7.53
CA ALA A 76 0.90 10.55 -6.84
C ALA A 76 0.13 10.55 -5.53
N ARG A 77 0.10 11.68 -4.82
CA ARG A 77 -0.76 11.88 -3.65
C ARG A 77 -2.24 11.74 -4.03
N LYS A 78 -2.67 12.42 -5.09
CA LYS A 78 -4.07 12.34 -5.54
C LYS A 78 -4.44 10.90 -5.88
N LEU A 79 -3.61 10.20 -6.65
CA LEU A 79 -3.84 8.79 -6.96
C LEU A 79 -3.81 7.88 -5.73
N TYR A 80 -2.93 8.12 -4.76
CA TYR A 80 -2.90 7.34 -3.53
C TYR A 80 -4.17 7.54 -2.67
N ILE A 81 -4.67 8.76 -2.58
CA ILE A 81 -5.91 9.07 -1.83
C ILE A 81 -7.14 8.50 -2.54
N TYR A 82 -7.30 8.82 -3.83
CA TYR A 82 -8.49 8.45 -4.60
C TYR A 82 -8.45 6.99 -5.09
N GLY A 83 -7.27 6.40 -5.17
CA GLY A 83 -7.06 5.01 -5.57
C GLY A 83 -7.42 3.98 -4.50
N PHE A 84 -7.65 4.41 -3.25
CA PHE A 84 -8.03 3.52 -2.16
C PHE A 84 -9.33 2.73 -2.47
N PHE A 85 -10.34 3.41 -3.00
CA PHE A 85 -11.65 2.79 -3.26
C PHE A 85 -11.61 1.78 -4.44
N PRO A 86 -10.98 2.09 -5.59
CA PRO A 86 -10.74 1.09 -6.62
C PRO A 86 -9.89 -0.09 -6.15
N VAL A 87 -8.92 0.16 -5.27
CA VAL A 87 -8.09 -0.91 -4.70
C VAL A 87 -8.88 -1.81 -3.76
N LEU A 88 -9.86 -1.26 -3.02
CA LEU A 88 -10.79 -2.05 -2.21
C LEU A 88 -11.57 -3.09 -3.03
N LEU A 89 -11.91 -2.77 -4.28
CA LEU A 89 -12.64 -3.71 -5.16
C LEU A 89 -11.79 -4.93 -5.54
N ILE A 90 -10.46 -4.82 -5.51
CA ILE A 90 -9.54 -5.95 -5.74
C ILE A 90 -9.67 -6.98 -4.63
N TYR A 91 -9.94 -6.55 -3.39
CA TYR A 91 -10.12 -7.48 -2.27
C TYR A 91 -11.37 -8.33 -2.39
N LEU A 92 -12.30 -7.99 -3.30
CA LEU A 92 -13.45 -8.82 -3.64
C LEU A 92 -13.11 -9.90 -4.67
N LEU A 93 -11.91 -9.89 -5.25
CA LEU A 93 -11.47 -10.96 -6.14
C LEU A 93 -11.25 -12.26 -5.34
N PRO A 94 -11.71 -13.41 -5.85
CA PRO A 94 -11.55 -14.72 -5.21
C PRO A 94 -10.12 -14.98 -4.70
N SER A 95 -9.12 -14.68 -5.52
CA SER A 95 -7.70 -14.87 -5.20
C SER A 95 -7.15 -13.96 -4.10
N PHE A 96 -7.78 -12.81 -3.82
CA PHE A 96 -7.35 -11.87 -2.75
C PHE A 96 -8.12 -12.02 -1.44
N SER A 97 -9.36 -12.52 -1.49
CA SER A 97 -10.21 -12.71 -0.31
C SER A 97 -9.58 -13.62 0.76
N TRP A 98 -8.63 -14.47 0.36
CA TRP A 98 -7.97 -15.43 1.22
C TRP A 98 -6.74 -14.91 1.98
N SER A 99 -6.10 -13.83 1.51
CA SER A 99 -4.91 -13.25 2.15
C SER A 99 -5.16 -12.80 3.61
N PHE A 100 -6.42 -12.76 4.06
CA PHE A 100 -6.82 -12.41 5.42
C PHE A 100 -6.82 -13.57 6.42
N MET A 101 -6.68 -14.83 6.00
CA MET A 101 -6.92 -15.98 6.88
C MET A 101 -5.68 -16.56 7.59
N GLN A 102 -4.54 -15.83 7.71
CA GLN A 102 -3.25 -16.46 8.11
C GLN A 102 -2.47 -15.80 9.26
N GLY A 103 -1.83 -16.65 10.08
CA GLY A 103 -1.16 -16.34 11.36
C GLY A 103 -0.19 -15.14 11.42
N ILE A 104 1.12 -15.35 11.27
CA ILE A 104 2.15 -14.29 11.45
C ILE A 104 2.12 -13.27 10.29
N GLY A 105 1.74 -13.70 9.08
CA GLY A 105 1.55 -12.82 7.93
C GLY A 105 0.51 -11.73 8.18
N ALA A 106 -0.66 -12.06 8.75
CA ALA A 106 -1.68 -11.07 9.09
C ALA A 106 -1.17 -10.01 10.07
N ILE A 107 -0.30 -10.38 11.03
CA ILE A 107 0.28 -9.39 11.97
C ILE A 107 1.10 -8.35 11.20
N PHE A 108 1.95 -8.79 10.27
CA PHE A 108 2.74 -7.88 9.44
C PHE A 108 1.89 -7.08 8.47
N TYR A 109 0.84 -7.69 7.91
CA TYR A 109 -0.14 -7.02 7.08
C TYR A 109 -0.85 -5.88 7.83
N GLU A 110 -1.35 -6.15 9.03
CA GLU A 110 -1.98 -5.15 9.91
C GLU A 110 -1.02 -4.01 10.27
N LEU A 111 0.24 -4.33 10.61
CA LEU A 111 1.26 -3.31 10.86
C LEU A 111 1.53 -2.44 9.62
N GLY A 112 1.56 -3.06 8.43
CA GLY A 112 1.66 -2.35 7.16
C GLY A 112 0.48 -1.40 6.93
N ASN A 113 -0.74 -1.86 7.19
CA ASN A 113 -1.97 -1.08 7.06
C ASN A 113 -2.05 0.08 8.05
N ILE A 114 -1.65 -0.11 9.30
CA ILE A 114 -1.60 0.96 10.30
C ILE A 114 -0.67 2.07 9.81
N ILE A 115 0.53 1.72 9.33
CA ILE A 115 1.50 2.70 8.83
C ILE A 115 0.99 3.38 7.55
N SER A 116 0.38 2.62 6.63
CA SER A 116 -0.24 3.16 5.41
C SER A 116 -1.39 4.13 5.75
N THR A 117 -2.19 3.81 6.77
CA THR A 117 -3.27 4.68 7.26
C THR A 117 -2.73 5.98 7.86
N LEU A 118 -1.61 5.91 8.59
CA LEU A 118 -0.92 7.10 9.08
C LEU A 118 -0.38 7.96 7.92
N ILE A 119 0.15 7.35 6.87
CA ILE A 119 0.56 8.03 5.63
C ILE A 119 -0.66 8.70 4.98
N TRP A 120 -1.78 7.99 4.88
CA TRP A 120 -3.02 8.53 4.33
C TRP A 120 -3.55 9.71 5.13
N GLY A 121 -3.52 9.65 6.47
CA GLY A 121 -3.89 10.76 7.35
C GLY A 121 -3.04 12.02 7.12
N ILE A 122 -1.73 11.85 6.89
CA ILE A 122 -0.83 12.96 6.52
C ILE A 122 -1.23 13.58 5.17
N LEU A 123 -1.71 12.76 4.23
CA LEU A 123 -2.06 13.19 2.88
C LEU A 123 -3.48 13.79 2.77
N VAL A 124 -4.42 13.32 3.59
CA VAL A 124 -5.84 13.75 3.63
C VAL A 124 -6.10 14.96 4.52
N VAL A 125 -5.16 15.32 5.40
CA VAL A 125 -5.20 16.59 6.15
C VAL A 125 -4.19 17.63 5.61
N PRO A 126 -4.31 18.13 4.36
CA PRO A 126 -3.40 19.10 3.76
C PRO A 126 -3.17 20.37 4.60
N SER A 127 -4.16 20.79 5.41
CA SER A 127 -4.07 21.99 6.24
C SER A 127 -3.07 21.86 7.40
N LEU A 128 -2.79 20.65 7.87
CA LEU A 128 -1.81 20.39 8.94
C LEU A 128 -0.39 20.11 8.40
N TYR A 129 -0.27 19.72 7.13
CA TYR A 129 0.99 19.23 6.53
C TYR A 129 1.43 19.98 5.28
N GLN A 130 0.75 21.07 4.91
CA GLN A 130 1.12 21.98 3.83
C GLN A 130 2.62 22.32 3.73
N PRO A 131 3.40 22.46 4.83
CA PRO A 131 4.82 22.81 4.72
C PRO A 131 5.72 21.67 4.18
N LEU A 132 5.27 20.41 4.20
CA LEU A 132 6.06 19.26 3.73
C LEU A 132 6.32 19.29 2.22
N PHE A 133 5.44 19.93 1.45
CA PHE A 133 5.35 19.80 -0.01
C PHE A 133 5.36 21.12 -0.76
N GLN A 134 5.46 22.26 -0.07
CA GLN A 134 5.59 23.55 -0.75
C GLN A 134 6.81 23.53 -1.68
N LYS A 135 6.57 23.73 -2.98
CA LYS A 135 7.59 24.32 -3.85
C LYS A 135 7.92 25.65 -3.19
N ASN A 136 9.19 25.87 -2.82
CA ASN A 136 9.68 27.14 -2.31
C ASN A 136 8.98 28.27 -3.08
N VAL A 137 8.03 28.93 -2.42
CA VAL A 137 7.44 30.15 -2.93
C VAL A 137 8.57 31.16 -2.76
N LYS A 138 9.14 31.59 -3.89
CA LYS A 138 10.08 32.69 -3.93
C LYS A 138 9.40 33.96 -3.46
#